data_AF-A0A2V8S1G3-F1
#
_entry.id   AF-A0A2V8S1G3-F1
#
_cell.length_a   1.000
_cell.length_b   1.000
_cell.length_c   1.000
_cell.angle_alpha   90.00
_cell.angle_beta   90.00
_cell.angle_gamma   90.00
#
_symmetry.space_group_name_H-M   'P 1'
#
loop_
_entity.id
_entity.type
_entity.pdbx_description
1 polymer ?
#
loop_
_entity_poly.entity_id
_entity_poly.type
_entity_poly.pdbx_seq_one_letter_code
_entity_poly.pdbx_strand_id
1 'polypeptide(L)'
;MSCQALTVRFNLLRRAFGACAFLLCALGAHAQTDNAPQGVITGRVIDESGQPVANAFINVSSPRGRANTSSDTDGRFSTDNLPRSAYTVNANAPGYFDPSSLEFERGERTYYQPGDAVTIRLNKGGVITGRVTSANGEPLVAVHVDAIRVRPLEGQANSNTFTRTFERTTDDRGVYRIYGLTPGVYLVAAGGQGMFGFNSRPSPYDDDAPTFYPSTTHDGATEITIQAGQEATDIDIRYRGEPGHAVSGVLVNGQTSDNSSTSITLFPASSNYTVSSRFVAGRDSNQVFVFNGIADGEYDLVAEQYSRDGRTAAVSQRVSVRGKDVTGLKLALAPLAAITGRVVLEAVPAGAAWREQCTSRLDAVASETTLSVRRERDARADALHPGGGRLADAAPDDKGEFYLRGLAAGRFRLTVRPPNSDWYVRTATLALPNSARTNAPPAAIRAGVPPSAPAANINPLFDGLTLAAGSQVNGLTLTLAPGAAALRGHVTTASEGAALPEFEIYLVPAERERADDALRYATARVRSDGAFTFTHLAPGRYRLLARPAPAREPADDQFTSLPPDAQTRALLRREAETTDIIELQPCQHLKDYVLHYTPKQAH
;
A
#
# COMPACT_ATOMS: atom_id res chain seq x y z
N MET A 1 -34.33 -62.90 0.49
CA MET A 1 -35.78 -62.75 0.34
C MET A 1 -36.04 -61.67 -0.70
N SER A 2 -36.67 -62.09 -1.80
CA SER A 2 -37.23 -61.38 -2.96
C SER A 2 -36.54 -60.12 -3.51
N CYS A 3 -35.65 -60.38 -4.48
CA CYS A 3 -35.49 -59.58 -5.68
C CYS A 3 -36.58 -60.04 -6.68
N GLN A 4 -37.45 -59.15 -7.17
CA GLN A 4 -38.40 -59.45 -8.24
C GLN A 4 -37.99 -58.73 -9.53
N ALA A 5 -37.80 -59.56 -10.55
CA ALA A 5 -37.57 -59.24 -11.94
C ALA A 5 -38.89 -58.90 -12.68
N LEU A 6 -38.78 -58.18 -13.80
CA LEU A 6 -39.37 -58.55 -15.11
C LEU A 6 -38.92 -57.48 -16.14
N THR A 7 -38.08 -57.72 -17.17
CA THR A 7 -38.33 -58.43 -18.47
C THR A 7 -39.62 -57.95 -19.16
N VAL A 8 -39.70 -57.45 -20.42
CA VAL A 8 -39.25 -57.97 -21.74
C VAL A 8 -39.58 -56.93 -22.86
N ARG A 9 -38.61 -56.71 -23.78
CA ARG A 9 -38.62 -56.60 -25.28
C ARG A 9 -39.50 -55.66 -26.15
N PHE A 10 -38.78 -55.12 -27.16
CA PHE A 10 -39.04 -55.00 -28.63
C PHE A 10 -40.05 -53.97 -29.18
N ASN A 11 -39.58 -53.06 -30.07
CA ASN A 11 -39.78 -53.20 -31.53
C ASN A 11 -39.07 -52.12 -32.38
N LEU A 12 -38.77 -52.52 -33.62
CA LEU A 12 -38.07 -51.82 -34.70
C LEU A 12 -38.96 -50.89 -35.54
N LEU A 13 -38.30 -49.99 -36.29
CA LEU A 13 -38.57 -49.48 -37.65
C LEU A 13 -39.11 -48.03 -37.89
N ARG A 14 -38.20 -47.25 -38.52
CA ARG A 14 -38.30 -46.41 -39.74
C ARG A 14 -39.13 -45.10 -39.80
N ARG A 15 -38.35 -44.00 -39.94
CA ARG A 15 -38.39 -42.87 -40.93
C ARG A 15 -39.74 -42.18 -41.25
N ALA A 16 -39.83 -40.87 -40.97
CA ALA A 16 -39.90 -39.79 -41.99
C ALA A 16 -40.04 -38.37 -41.38
N PHE A 17 -39.26 -37.44 -41.94
CA PHE A 17 -39.42 -35.98 -42.11
C PHE A 17 -40.33 -35.15 -41.18
N GLY A 18 -39.73 -34.13 -40.55
CA GLY A 18 -40.41 -32.94 -40.03
C GLY A 18 -39.38 -31.91 -39.56
N ALA A 19 -39.15 -30.88 -40.37
CA ALA A 19 -38.23 -29.79 -40.06
C ALA A 19 -38.72 -28.97 -38.86
N CYS A 20 -37.83 -28.71 -37.89
CA CYS A 20 -37.99 -27.60 -36.96
C CYS A 20 -36.60 -27.12 -36.54
N ALA A 21 -36.26 -25.91 -36.99
CA ALA A 21 -35.04 -25.21 -36.65
C ALA A 21 -35.08 -24.79 -35.17
N PHE A 22 -34.07 -25.20 -34.39
CA PHE A 22 -33.75 -24.56 -33.12
C PHE A 22 -32.22 -24.46 -32.97
N LEU A 23 -31.79 -23.21 -32.79
CA LEU A 23 -30.43 -22.79 -32.46
C LEU A 23 -29.82 -23.65 -31.35
N LEU A 24 -28.71 -24.34 -31.64
CA LEU A 24 -27.73 -24.68 -30.62
C LEU A 24 -26.85 -23.44 -30.36
N CYS A 25 -27.20 -22.65 -29.35
CA CYS A 25 -26.22 -21.83 -28.66
C CYS A 25 -25.38 -22.78 -27.79
N ALA A 26 -24.21 -23.16 -28.29
CA ALA A 26 -23.18 -23.78 -27.47
C ALA A 26 -22.78 -22.79 -26.37
N LEU A 27 -23.00 -23.18 -25.11
CA LEU A 27 -22.44 -22.54 -23.93
C LEU A 27 -20.92 -22.65 -23.99
N GLY A 28 -20.28 -21.67 -24.63
CA GLY A 28 -18.87 -21.39 -24.49
C GLY A 28 -18.63 -20.74 -23.14
N ALA A 29 -18.35 -21.56 -22.12
CA ALA A 29 -17.69 -21.10 -20.91
C ALA A 29 -16.36 -20.46 -21.33
N HIS A 30 -16.28 -19.12 -21.25
CA HIS A 30 -15.05 -18.38 -21.47
C HIS A 30 -14.11 -18.62 -20.28
N ALA A 31 -13.45 -19.76 -20.25
CA ALA A 31 -12.16 -19.86 -19.61
C ALA A 31 -11.14 -19.25 -20.59
N GLN A 32 -11.01 -17.92 -20.59
CA GLN A 32 -9.84 -17.29 -21.20
C GLN A 32 -8.64 -17.62 -20.32
N THR A 33 -7.91 -18.67 -20.68
CA THR A 33 -6.53 -18.84 -20.25
C THR A 33 -5.71 -17.73 -20.92
N ASP A 34 -5.40 -16.67 -20.16
CA ASP A 34 -4.41 -15.66 -20.53
C ASP A 34 -3.06 -16.36 -20.74
N ASN A 35 -2.67 -16.58 -21.99
CA ASN A 35 -1.35 -17.08 -22.39
C ASN A 35 -0.31 -15.96 -22.34
N ALA A 36 -0.21 -15.26 -21.21
CA ALA A 36 0.92 -14.37 -20.96
C ALA A 36 2.17 -15.25 -20.75
N PRO A 37 3.33 -14.95 -21.37
CA PRO A 37 4.57 -15.68 -21.11
C PRO A 37 4.87 -15.62 -19.60
N GLN A 38 4.87 -16.80 -18.99
CA GLN A 38 5.11 -17.03 -17.58
C GLN A 38 6.61 -16.89 -17.32
N GLY A 39 6.98 -16.02 -16.39
CA GLY A 39 8.36 -15.83 -15.98
C GLY A 39 8.61 -16.27 -14.53
N VAL A 40 9.86 -16.22 -14.12
CA VAL A 40 10.32 -16.60 -12.78
C VAL A 40 11.09 -15.45 -12.16
N ILE A 41 10.89 -15.19 -10.88
CA ILE A 41 11.81 -14.38 -10.08
C ILE A 41 12.66 -15.36 -9.29
N THR A 42 13.97 -15.19 -9.39
CA THR A 42 14.94 -15.99 -8.64
C THR A 42 15.62 -15.13 -7.61
N GLY A 43 16.26 -15.74 -6.62
CA GLY A 43 17.01 -14.96 -5.66
C GLY A 43 17.65 -15.75 -4.56
N ARG A 44 18.18 -14.99 -3.59
CA ARG A 44 18.82 -15.51 -2.40
C ARG A 44 18.40 -14.70 -1.18
N VAL A 45 18.13 -15.38 -0.07
CA VAL A 45 17.91 -14.79 1.24
C VAL A 45 19.18 -14.94 2.06
N ILE A 46 19.68 -13.83 2.58
CA ILE A 46 20.90 -13.77 3.40
C ILE A 46 20.61 -13.00 4.69
N ASP A 47 21.43 -13.19 5.72
CA ASP A 47 21.44 -12.36 6.92
C ASP A 47 22.39 -11.15 6.80
N GLU A 48 22.47 -10.34 7.86
CA GLU A 48 23.35 -9.17 7.94
C GLU A 48 24.84 -9.48 7.75
N SER A 49 25.27 -10.71 8.07
CA SER A 49 26.65 -11.18 7.90
C SER A 49 26.92 -11.78 6.51
N GLY A 50 25.90 -11.84 5.66
CA GLY A 50 25.96 -12.43 4.33
C GLY A 50 25.76 -13.94 4.30
N GLN A 51 25.41 -14.57 5.43
CA GLN A 51 25.16 -16.01 5.49
C GLN A 51 23.77 -16.34 4.95
N PRO A 52 23.59 -17.50 4.29
CA PRO A 52 22.29 -17.89 3.77
C PRO A 52 21.27 -18.15 4.87
N VAL A 53 20.05 -17.67 4.68
CA VAL A 53 18.92 -17.97 5.57
C VAL A 53 18.02 -18.99 4.89
N ALA A 54 18.02 -20.22 5.40
CA ALA A 54 17.18 -21.30 4.91
C ALA A 54 15.77 -21.24 5.48
N ASN A 55 14.79 -21.78 4.75
CA ASN A 55 13.38 -21.85 5.13
C ASN A 55 12.73 -20.49 5.46
N ALA A 56 13.33 -19.38 5.01
CA ALA A 56 12.63 -18.11 4.97
C ALA A 56 11.46 -18.24 3.98
N PHE A 57 10.28 -17.82 4.40
CA PHE A 57 9.09 -17.78 3.55
C PHE A 57 9.13 -16.49 2.73
N ILE A 58 9.02 -16.60 1.42
CA ILE A 58 9.05 -15.47 0.49
C ILE A 58 7.67 -15.29 -0.10
N ASN A 59 7.14 -14.07 0.03
CA ASN A 59 5.91 -13.63 -0.63
C ASN A 59 6.27 -12.71 -1.79
N VAL A 60 5.81 -13.07 -2.98
CA VAL A 60 5.96 -12.30 -4.21
C VAL A 60 4.58 -11.87 -4.66
N SER A 61 4.34 -10.57 -4.73
CA SER A 61 3.00 -10.04 -4.97
C SER A 61 2.95 -8.86 -5.92
N SER A 62 1.98 -8.89 -6.82
CA SER A 62 1.53 -7.76 -7.61
C SER A 62 0.02 -7.61 -7.46
N PRO A 63 -0.58 -6.50 -7.95
CA PRO A 63 -2.04 -6.39 -8.02
C PRO A 63 -2.71 -7.48 -8.87
N ARG A 64 -1.98 -8.15 -9.76
CA ARG A 64 -2.51 -9.17 -10.69
C ARG A 64 -2.10 -10.61 -10.37
N GLY A 65 -1.15 -10.84 -9.48
CA GLY A 65 -0.66 -12.18 -9.17
C GLY A 65 0.07 -12.25 -7.86
N ARG A 66 0.05 -13.44 -7.24
CA ARG A 66 0.83 -13.73 -6.05
C ARG A 66 1.47 -15.10 -6.19
N ALA A 67 2.68 -15.23 -5.68
CA ALA A 67 3.37 -16.50 -5.51
C ALA A 67 4.02 -16.53 -4.14
N ASN A 68 4.06 -17.71 -3.54
CA ASN A 68 4.77 -17.96 -2.31
C ASN A 68 5.78 -19.07 -2.55
N THR A 69 6.97 -18.92 -1.98
CA THR A 69 8.02 -19.94 -2.03
C THR A 69 8.81 -19.93 -0.73
N SER A 70 9.75 -20.85 -0.57
CA SER A 70 10.67 -20.88 0.57
C SER A 70 12.09 -21.02 0.08
N SER A 71 13.03 -20.45 0.84
CA SER A 71 14.45 -20.57 0.54
C SER A 71 15.00 -21.95 0.91
N ASP A 72 15.90 -22.47 0.09
CA ASP A 72 16.63 -23.71 0.32
C ASP A 72 17.77 -23.55 1.37
N THR A 73 18.56 -24.60 1.58
CA THR A 73 19.68 -24.58 2.54
C THR A 73 20.80 -23.59 2.20
N ASP A 74 20.93 -23.21 0.93
CA ASP A 74 21.86 -22.20 0.46
C ASP A 74 21.22 -20.80 0.40
N GLY A 75 20.00 -20.66 0.93
CA GLY A 75 19.19 -19.45 0.93
C GLY A 75 18.55 -19.14 -0.43
N ARG A 76 18.70 -19.98 -1.45
CA ARG A 76 18.18 -19.69 -2.80
C ARG A 76 16.68 -19.93 -2.86
N PHE A 77 16.00 -19.15 -3.69
CA PHE A 77 14.59 -19.35 -3.98
C PHE A 77 14.29 -19.12 -5.47
N SER A 78 13.20 -19.73 -5.93
CA SER A 78 12.60 -19.48 -7.24
C SER A 78 11.08 -19.50 -7.10
N THR A 79 10.42 -18.61 -7.83
CA THR A 79 8.98 -18.67 -8.04
C THR A 79 8.67 -19.38 -9.35
N ASP A 80 7.44 -19.86 -9.49
CA ASP A 80 6.94 -20.41 -10.76
C ASP A 80 5.80 -19.57 -11.32
N ASN A 81 5.73 -19.52 -12.65
CA ASN A 81 4.56 -19.08 -13.41
C ASN A 81 4.03 -17.67 -13.09
N LEU A 82 4.93 -16.69 -12.95
CA LEU A 82 4.54 -15.29 -12.74
C LEU A 82 4.12 -14.65 -14.07
N PRO A 83 2.89 -14.10 -14.16
CA PRO A 83 2.52 -13.22 -15.27
C PRO A 83 3.47 -12.02 -15.37
N ARG A 84 3.56 -11.40 -16.55
CA ARG A 84 4.29 -10.14 -16.72
C ARG A 84 3.60 -9.04 -15.92
N SER A 85 4.22 -8.64 -14.81
CA SER A 85 3.76 -7.56 -13.95
C SER A 85 4.93 -7.03 -13.11
N ALA A 86 4.68 -5.99 -12.33
CA ALA A 86 5.61 -5.49 -11.34
C ALA A 86 5.32 -6.10 -9.98
N TYR A 87 6.31 -6.78 -9.41
CA TYR A 87 6.17 -7.52 -8.17
C TYR A 87 6.93 -6.83 -7.04
N THR A 88 6.32 -6.75 -5.86
CA THR A 88 7.06 -6.60 -4.61
C THR A 88 7.46 -7.99 -4.12
N VAL A 89 8.65 -8.08 -3.53
CA VAL A 89 9.19 -9.30 -2.95
C VAL A 89 9.56 -9.01 -1.51
N ASN A 90 9.06 -9.79 -0.57
CA ASN A 90 9.39 -9.68 0.85
C ASN A 90 9.61 -11.08 1.44
N ALA A 91 10.48 -11.19 2.44
CA ALA A 91 10.73 -12.45 3.12
C ALA A 91 10.43 -12.38 4.63
N ASN A 92 10.05 -13.50 5.23
CA ASN A 92 9.95 -13.65 6.67
C ASN A 92 10.67 -14.91 7.13
N ALA A 93 11.42 -14.79 8.22
CA ALA A 93 12.04 -15.92 8.90
C ALA A 93 11.94 -15.71 10.43
N PRO A 94 11.80 -16.79 11.24
CA PRO A 94 11.71 -16.65 12.69
C PRO A 94 12.89 -15.90 13.30
N GLY A 95 12.62 -14.88 14.11
CA GLY A 95 13.66 -14.06 14.75
C GLY A 95 14.31 -13.01 13.84
N TYR A 96 13.83 -12.86 12.60
CA TYR A 96 14.29 -11.84 11.67
C TYR A 96 13.16 -10.89 11.26
N PHE A 97 13.54 -9.71 10.79
CA PHE A 97 12.67 -8.81 10.06
C PHE A 97 13.32 -8.44 8.71
N ASP A 98 12.50 -8.07 7.74
CA ASP A 98 12.93 -7.58 6.44
C ASP A 98 13.04 -6.04 6.49
N PRO A 99 14.23 -5.43 6.31
CA PRO A 99 14.38 -3.97 6.33
C PRO A 99 13.52 -3.26 5.28
N SER A 100 13.20 -3.92 4.16
CA SER A 100 12.29 -3.34 3.15
C SER A 100 10.87 -3.13 3.67
N SER A 101 10.48 -3.77 4.77
CA SER A 101 9.21 -3.47 5.44
C SER A 101 9.19 -2.06 6.05
N LEU A 102 10.34 -1.57 6.55
CA LEU A 102 10.47 -0.20 7.05
C LEU A 102 10.50 0.81 5.90
N GLU A 103 11.12 0.44 4.78
CA GLU A 103 11.08 1.20 3.53
C GLU A 103 9.62 1.34 3.06
N PHE A 104 8.88 0.24 3.03
CA PHE A 104 7.46 0.20 2.68
C PHE A 104 6.59 1.07 3.61
N GLU A 105 6.89 1.10 4.91
CA GLU A 105 6.23 2.00 5.87
C GLU A 105 6.43 3.48 5.51
N ARG A 106 7.59 3.83 4.97
CA ARG A 106 7.91 5.17 4.43
C ARG A 106 7.51 5.33 2.97
N GLY A 107 6.59 4.49 2.48
CA GLY A 107 6.14 4.53 1.09
C GLY A 107 7.25 4.26 0.07
N GLU A 108 8.38 3.70 0.45
CA GLU A 108 9.48 3.34 -0.45
C GLU A 108 9.21 1.91 -0.93
N ARG A 109 9.07 1.71 -2.25
CA ARG A 109 8.77 0.37 -2.81
C ARG A 109 9.70 0.01 -3.94
N THR A 110 10.39 -1.11 -3.77
CA THR A 110 11.16 -1.75 -4.82
C THR A 110 10.28 -2.73 -5.58
N TYR A 111 10.29 -2.63 -6.90
CA TYR A 111 9.55 -3.51 -7.79
C TYR A 111 10.52 -4.34 -8.63
N TYR A 112 10.14 -5.59 -8.85
CA TYR A 112 10.87 -6.58 -9.62
C TYR A 112 10.01 -7.08 -10.77
N GLN A 113 10.66 -7.56 -11.82
CA GLN A 113 10.05 -8.17 -12.98
C GLN A 113 10.40 -9.66 -13.05
N PRO A 114 9.57 -10.48 -13.72
CA PRO A 114 9.98 -11.83 -14.06
C PRO A 114 11.28 -11.81 -14.90
N GLY A 115 12.26 -12.61 -14.50
CA GLY A 115 13.64 -12.61 -15.01
C GLY A 115 14.65 -12.02 -14.02
N ASP A 116 14.21 -11.25 -13.03
CA ASP A 116 15.10 -10.63 -12.05
C ASP A 116 15.69 -11.65 -11.07
N ALA A 117 16.91 -11.35 -10.62
CA ALA A 117 17.60 -12.03 -9.54
C ALA A 117 17.67 -11.10 -8.32
N VAL A 118 17.04 -11.49 -7.21
CA VAL A 118 16.86 -10.66 -6.03
C VAL A 118 17.70 -11.17 -4.87
N THR A 119 18.43 -10.28 -4.19
CA THR A 119 19.05 -10.59 -2.89
C THR A 119 18.24 -9.92 -1.79
N ILE A 120 17.62 -10.73 -0.94
CA ILE A 120 16.85 -10.27 0.22
C ILE A 120 17.74 -10.42 1.45
N ARG A 121 17.99 -9.31 2.14
CA ARG A 121 18.76 -9.32 3.39
C ARG A 121 17.81 -9.21 4.57
N LEU A 122 17.86 -10.20 5.45
CA LEU A 122 17.09 -10.24 6.68
C LEU A 122 17.95 -9.81 7.87
N ASN A 123 17.37 -8.95 8.70
CA ASN A 123 18.02 -8.41 9.88
C ASN A 123 17.52 -9.10 11.14
N LYS A 124 18.36 -9.22 12.18
CA LYS A 124 17.91 -9.81 13.45
C LYS A 124 16.86 -8.90 14.07
N GLY A 125 15.69 -9.46 14.35
CA GLY A 125 14.64 -8.73 15.05
C GLY A 125 14.97 -8.59 16.54
N GLY A 126 14.43 -7.55 17.14
CA GLY A 126 14.51 -7.37 18.58
C GLY A 126 13.69 -8.41 19.34
N VAL A 127 13.93 -8.45 20.64
CA VAL A 127 13.33 -9.39 21.58
C VAL A 127 12.82 -8.63 22.80
N ILE A 128 11.62 -8.98 23.27
CA ILE A 128 11.08 -8.56 24.56
C ILE A 128 10.82 -9.81 25.39
N THR A 129 11.32 -9.82 26.62
CA THR A 129 11.09 -10.89 27.60
C THR A 129 10.62 -10.34 28.94
N GLY A 130 9.85 -11.15 29.64
CA GLY A 130 9.41 -10.86 31.00
C GLY A 130 8.54 -11.98 31.54
N ARG A 131 7.90 -11.72 32.66
CA ARG A 131 6.99 -12.62 33.36
C ARG A 131 5.64 -11.96 33.61
N VAL A 132 4.56 -12.72 33.52
CA VAL A 132 3.25 -12.31 33.98
C VAL A 132 2.96 -12.98 35.31
N THR A 133 2.59 -12.18 36.32
CA THR A 133 2.25 -12.65 37.67
C THR A 133 0.90 -12.13 38.13
N SER A 134 0.27 -12.84 39.05
CA SER A 134 -0.96 -12.40 39.70
C SER A 134 -0.71 -11.27 40.71
N ALA A 135 -1.79 -10.72 41.26
CA ALA A 135 -1.71 -9.80 42.40
C ALA A 135 -1.06 -10.42 43.66
N ASN A 136 -0.84 -11.73 43.73
CA ASN A 136 -0.12 -12.35 44.84
C ASN A 136 1.34 -12.69 44.48
N GLY A 137 1.78 -12.38 43.26
CA GLY A 137 3.13 -12.69 42.76
C GLY A 137 3.28 -14.11 42.20
N GLU A 138 2.19 -14.86 42.08
CA GLU A 138 2.20 -16.20 41.49
C GLU A 138 2.31 -16.11 39.96
N PRO A 139 3.04 -17.00 39.29
CA PRO A 139 3.08 -17.03 37.83
C PRO A 139 1.73 -17.35 37.21
N LEU A 140 1.35 -16.61 36.17
CA LEU A 140 0.15 -16.90 35.40
C LEU A 140 0.51 -17.62 34.10
N VAL A 141 -0.10 -18.78 33.88
CA VAL A 141 0.17 -19.67 32.74
C VAL A 141 -0.81 -19.40 31.62
N ALA A 142 -0.35 -19.48 30.37
CA ALA A 142 -1.17 -19.29 29.18
C ALA A 142 -1.82 -17.91 29.02
N VAL A 143 -1.28 -16.89 29.70
CA VAL A 143 -1.68 -15.49 29.46
C VAL A 143 -1.16 -15.07 28.10
N HIS A 144 -2.04 -14.49 27.31
CA HIS A 144 -1.68 -13.90 26.04
C HIS A 144 -0.82 -12.66 26.23
N VAL A 145 0.29 -12.53 25.52
CA VAL A 145 1.16 -11.33 25.59
C VAL A 145 1.46 -10.80 24.20
N ASP A 146 1.14 -9.52 24.02
CA ASP A 146 1.28 -8.77 22.78
C ASP A 146 2.33 -7.66 22.91
N ALA A 147 3.15 -7.52 21.87
CA ALA A 147 4.02 -6.36 21.67
C ALA A 147 3.44 -5.50 20.55
N ILE A 148 2.82 -4.39 20.93
CA ILE A 148 2.14 -3.46 20.05
C ILE A 148 3.11 -2.35 19.64
N ARG A 149 3.55 -2.35 18.38
CA ARG A 149 4.42 -1.30 17.86
C ARG A 149 3.61 -0.02 17.65
N VAL A 150 3.80 0.97 18.53
CA VAL A 150 3.05 2.23 18.48
C VAL A 150 3.71 3.29 17.58
N ARG A 151 5.02 3.18 17.32
CA ARG A 151 5.74 4.03 16.36
C ARG A 151 7.08 3.40 15.90
N PRO A 152 7.56 3.70 14.68
CA PRO A 152 8.92 3.39 14.28
C PRO A 152 9.94 4.21 15.07
N LEU A 153 11.21 3.81 15.04
CA LEU A 153 12.32 4.61 15.60
C LEU A 153 12.62 5.86 14.76
N GLU A 154 12.41 5.75 13.44
CA GLU A 154 12.65 6.80 12.47
C GLU A 154 11.48 6.85 11.46
N GLY A 155 10.98 8.04 11.15
CA GLY A 155 9.81 8.24 10.28
C GLY A 155 8.49 8.42 11.02
N GLN A 156 7.37 8.54 10.29
CA GLN A 156 6.06 8.76 10.91
C GLN A 156 5.54 7.55 11.67
N ALA A 157 4.80 7.83 12.74
CA ALA A 157 3.92 6.88 13.41
C ALA A 157 2.76 6.45 12.49
N ASN A 158 3.00 5.54 11.55
CA ASN A 158 1.94 4.79 10.90
C ASN A 158 1.76 3.45 11.63
N SER A 159 1.28 3.52 12.86
CA SER A 159 1.07 2.38 13.79
C SER A 159 0.07 1.31 13.32
N ASN A 160 -0.33 1.33 12.06
CA ASN A 160 -1.24 0.35 11.48
C ASN A 160 -0.48 -0.68 10.62
N THR A 161 0.86 -0.65 10.58
CA THR A 161 1.62 -1.67 9.85
C THR A 161 1.29 -3.02 10.45
N PHE A 162 0.70 -3.87 9.62
CA PHE A 162 0.45 -5.27 9.89
C PHE A 162 1.79 -6.00 10.04
N THR A 163 2.55 -5.68 11.08
CA THR A 163 3.62 -6.55 11.52
C THR A 163 2.89 -7.68 12.22
N ARG A 164 2.88 -8.87 11.59
CA ARG A 164 2.38 -10.09 12.21
C ARG A 164 3.32 -10.46 13.35
N THR A 165 3.25 -9.74 14.46
CA THR A 165 3.85 -10.18 15.70
C THR A 165 3.01 -11.38 16.13
N PHE A 166 3.59 -12.57 16.06
CA PHE A 166 2.90 -13.74 16.59
C PHE A 166 2.89 -13.58 18.10
N GLU A 167 1.70 -13.26 18.60
CA GLU A 167 1.32 -13.25 19.99
C GLU A 167 1.86 -14.51 20.69
N ARG A 168 2.33 -14.38 21.94
CA ARG A 168 2.96 -15.48 22.70
C ARG A 168 2.24 -15.68 24.01
N THR A 169 2.00 -16.93 24.36
CA THR A 169 1.43 -17.28 25.67
C THR A 169 2.54 -17.51 26.69
N THR A 170 2.31 -17.12 27.94
CA THR A 170 3.23 -17.43 29.04
C THR A 170 3.34 -18.95 29.27
N ASP A 171 4.54 -19.40 29.64
CA ASP A 171 4.80 -20.79 30.02
C ASP A 171 4.30 -21.12 31.45
N ASP A 172 4.59 -22.32 31.94
CA ASP A 172 4.25 -22.80 33.29
C ASP A 172 4.93 -22.00 34.41
N ARG A 173 5.98 -21.23 34.10
CA ARG A 173 6.66 -20.32 35.00
C ARG A 173 6.16 -18.89 34.85
N GLY A 174 5.16 -18.64 34.01
CA GLY A 174 4.63 -17.32 33.70
C GLY A 174 5.53 -16.49 32.78
N VAL A 175 6.57 -17.07 32.20
CA VAL A 175 7.56 -16.36 31.38
C VAL A 175 7.09 -16.29 29.93
N TYR A 176 7.33 -15.16 29.27
CA TYR A 176 7.08 -14.98 27.84
C TYR A 176 8.34 -14.46 27.11
N ARG A 177 8.42 -14.74 25.81
CA ARG A 177 9.46 -14.23 24.91
C ARG A 177 8.86 -13.92 23.54
N ILE A 178 8.85 -12.65 23.19
CA ILE A 178 8.44 -12.15 21.87
C ILE A 178 9.71 -11.80 21.09
N TYR A 179 9.89 -12.33 19.89
CA TYR A 179 11.12 -12.19 19.11
C TYR A 179 10.81 -11.91 17.63
N GLY A 180 11.81 -11.43 16.89
CA GLY A 180 11.61 -11.02 15.49
C GLY A 180 10.93 -9.65 15.38
N LEU A 181 11.03 -8.82 16.42
CA LEU A 181 10.43 -7.51 16.44
C LEU A 181 11.18 -6.56 15.49
N THR A 182 10.42 -5.89 14.64
CA THR A 182 10.94 -4.78 13.83
C THR A 182 11.36 -3.63 14.76
N PRO A 183 12.44 -2.89 14.47
CA PRO A 183 12.84 -1.76 15.31
C PRO A 183 11.70 -0.74 15.48
N GLY A 184 11.45 -0.30 16.71
CA GLY A 184 10.36 0.60 17.04
C GLY A 184 10.17 0.84 18.53
N VAL A 185 9.14 1.61 18.85
CA VAL A 185 8.67 1.80 20.21
C VAL A 185 7.39 0.99 20.41
N TYR A 186 7.36 0.22 21.48
CA TYR A 186 6.37 -0.78 21.78
C TYR A 186 5.66 -0.52 23.10
N LEU A 187 4.37 -0.88 23.14
CA LEU A 187 3.66 -1.18 24.38
C LEU A 187 3.52 -2.69 24.50
N VAL A 188 3.59 -3.21 25.73
CA VAL A 188 3.41 -4.64 26.00
C VAL A 188 2.17 -4.84 26.85
N ALA A 189 1.26 -5.68 26.38
CA ALA A 189 -0.02 -5.96 27.01
C ALA A 189 -0.15 -7.46 27.29
N ALA A 190 -0.73 -7.79 28.44
CA ALA A 190 -1.05 -9.15 28.85
C ALA A 190 -2.57 -9.30 29.06
N GLY A 191 -3.13 -10.43 28.62
CA GLY A 191 -4.55 -10.74 28.70
C GLY A 191 -5.41 -10.03 27.66
N GLY A 192 -6.71 -10.32 27.67
CA GLY A 192 -7.65 -9.93 26.63
C GLY A 192 -7.52 -10.78 25.36
N GLN A 193 -8.48 -10.61 24.47
CA GLN A 193 -8.46 -11.27 23.16
C GLN A 193 -7.36 -10.69 22.27
N GLY A 194 -6.50 -11.57 21.75
CA GLY A 194 -5.45 -11.22 20.80
C GLY A 194 -5.96 -10.39 19.61
N MET A 195 -5.07 -9.54 19.09
CA MET A 195 -5.34 -8.49 18.12
C MET A 195 -6.13 -8.97 16.88
N PHE A 196 -5.90 -10.20 16.43
CA PHE A 196 -6.51 -10.68 15.18
C PHE A 196 -7.49 -11.85 15.30
N GLY A 197 -7.70 -12.40 16.49
CA GLY A 197 -8.62 -13.54 16.70
C GLY A 197 -8.31 -14.79 15.87
N PHE A 198 -7.14 -14.88 15.22
CA PHE A 198 -6.72 -16.06 14.45
C PHE A 198 -6.17 -17.18 15.34
N ASN A 199 -5.83 -16.87 16.59
CA ASN A 199 -5.23 -17.83 17.51
C ASN A 199 -6.30 -18.72 18.13
N SER A 200 -6.20 -20.01 17.79
CA SER A 200 -7.19 -21.05 18.06
C SER A 200 -7.11 -21.66 19.47
N ARG A 201 -6.44 -20.99 20.42
CA ARG A 201 -6.28 -21.47 21.79
C ARG A 201 -6.94 -20.49 22.76
N PRO A 202 -8.19 -20.78 23.18
CA PRO A 202 -8.86 -20.00 24.20
C PRO A 202 -8.00 -19.89 25.45
N SER A 203 -7.94 -18.70 26.02
CA SER A 203 -7.28 -18.42 27.29
C SER A 203 -8.32 -18.01 28.34
N PRO A 204 -8.18 -18.38 29.62
CA PRO A 204 -9.11 -17.92 30.67
C PRO A 204 -9.06 -16.40 30.91
N TYR A 205 -8.10 -15.71 30.29
CA TYR A 205 -7.88 -14.26 30.39
C TYR A 205 -8.44 -13.49 29.19
N ASP A 206 -9.07 -14.18 28.22
CA ASP A 206 -9.52 -13.59 26.96
C ASP A 206 -10.61 -12.51 27.15
N ASP A 207 -11.44 -12.64 28.19
CA ASP A 207 -12.55 -11.72 28.47
C ASP A 207 -12.16 -10.59 29.44
N ASP A 208 -10.91 -10.57 29.91
CA ASP A 208 -10.38 -9.50 30.76
C ASP A 208 -9.94 -8.29 29.91
N ALA A 209 -9.93 -7.12 30.53
CA ALA A 209 -9.27 -5.95 29.99
C ALA A 209 -7.74 -6.15 29.99
N PRO A 210 -7.03 -5.84 28.87
CA PRO A 210 -5.58 -6.00 28.82
C PRO A 210 -4.85 -5.18 29.90
N THR A 211 -3.91 -5.82 30.58
CA THR A 211 -2.99 -5.16 31.51
C THR A 211 -1.69 -4.81 30.79
N PHE A 212 -1.32 -3.54 30.79
CA PHE A 212 -0.09 -3.04 30.18
C PHE A 212 1.07 -3.03 31.17
N TYR A 213 2.28 -3.20 30.64
CA TYR A 213 3.51 -3.08 31.41
C TYR A 213 3.64 -1.70 32.08
N PRO A 214 3.94 -1.64 33.40
CA PRO A 214 4.21 -2.78 34.31
C PRO A 214 2.99 -3.35 35.06
N SER A 215 1.88 -2.63 35.19
CA SER A 215 0.66 -3.08 35.91
C SER A 215 -0.50 -2.08 35.75
N THR A 216 -0.72 -1.60 34.53
CA THR A 216 -1.52 -0.39 34.27
C THR A 216 -2.49 -0.57 33.11
N THR A 217 -3.38 0.40 32.91
CA THR A 217 -4.18 0.51 31.68
C THR A 217 -3.32 1.13 30.57
N HIS A 218 -3.84 1.16 29.34
CA HIS A 218 -3.15 1.75 28.19
C HIS A 218 -2.54 3.14 28.49
N ASP A 219 -3.29 4.03 29.16
CA ASP A 219 -2.89 5.42 29.35
C ASP A 219 -1.70 5.62 30.31
N GLY A 220 -1.43 4.62 31.16
CA GLY A 220 -0.26 4.62 32.04
C GLY A 220 0.87 3.71 31.55
N ALA A 221 0.73 3.10 30.37
CA ALA A 221 1.67 2.11 29.87
C ALA A 221 3.06 2.70 29.64
N THR A 222 4.10 1.93 29.99
CA THR A 222 5.48 2.35 29.74
C THR A 222 5.90 1.92 28.33
N GLU A 223 6.46 2.87 27.59
CA GLU A 223 6.99 2.63 26.25
C GLU A 223 8.37 1.95 26.27
N ILE A 224 8.54 0.94 25.41
CA ILE A 224 9.77 0.15 25.30
C ILE A 224 10.38 0.41 23.92
N THR A 225 11.60 0.95 23.91
CA THR A 225 12.34 1.19 22.67
C THR A 225 13.17 -0.04 22.32
N ILE A 226 12.97 -0.58 21.11
CA ILE A 226 13.65 -1.77 20.60
C ILE A 226 14.42 -1.43 19.32
N GLN A 227 15.74 -1.61 19.36
CA GLN A 227 16.63 -1.58 18.21
C GLN A 227 16.72 -2.95 17.51
N ALA A 228 17.30 -2.99 16.31
CA ALA A 228 17.58 -4.25 15.62
C ALA A 228 18.49 -5.15 16.47
N GLY A 229 18.12 -6.43 16.59
CA GLY A 229 18.84 -7.43 17.39
C GLY A 229 18.88 -7.19 18.91
N GLN A 230 18.29 -6.11 19.42
CA GLN A 230 18.30 -5.78 20.85
C GLN A 230 17.36 -6.70 21.62
N GLU A 231 17.79 -7.13 22.81
CA GLU A 231 16.94 -7.82 23.78
C GLU A 231 16.61 -6.88 24.95
N ALA A 232 15.32 -6.67 25.19
CA ALA A 232 14.79 -6.04 26.40
C ALA A 232 14.32 -7.14 27.35
N THR A 233 14.85 -7.13 28.56
CA THR A 233 14.53 -8.07 29.64
C THR A 233 13.76 -7.40 30.75
N ASP A 234 13.23 -8.21 31.67
CA ASP A 234 12.59 -7.74 32.91
C ASP A 234 11.37 -6.84 32.66
N ILE A 235 10.68 -7.08 31.53
CA ILE A 235 9.41 -6.44 31.19
C ILE A 235 8.28 -7.21 31.88
N ASP A 236 8.31 -7.21 33.20
CA ASP A 236 7.40 -7.98 34.03
C ASP A 236 6.05 -7.26 34.20
N ILE A 237 4.96 -8.01 34.04
CA ILE A 237 3.59 -7.52 34.17
C ILE A 237 2.95 -8.15 35.39
N ARG A 238 2.50 -7.30 36.31
CA ARG A 238 1.59 -7.72 37.38
C ARG A 238 0.17 -7.57 36.88
N TYR A 239 -0.46 -8.70 36.61
CA TYR A 239 -1.76 -8.80 35.97
C TYR A 239 -2.87 -8.27 36.88
N ARG A 240 -3.73 -7.40 36.34
CA ARG A 240 -4.81 -6.75 37.10
C ARG A 240 -6.07 -7.61 37.17
N GLY A 241 -6.32 -8.46 36.18
CA GLY A 241 -7.51 -9.33 36.11
C GLY A 241 -8.82 -8.55 36.17
N GLU A 242 -8.83 -7.35 35.57
CA GLU A 242 -10.03 -6.51 35.51
C GLU A 242 -10.94 -7.05 34.41
N PRO A 243 -12.23 -7.35 34.69
CA PRO A 243 -13.16 -7.78 33.67
C PRO A 243 -13.26 -6.74 32.55
N GLY A 244 -13.16 -7.17 31.31
CA GLY A 244 -13.47 -6.30 30.17
C GLY A 244 -14.96 -6.25 29.88
N HIS A 245 -15.32 -5.39 28.93
CA HIS A 245 -16.69 -5.21 28.48
C HIS A 245 -16.87 -5.78 27.08
N ALA A 246 -18.09 -6.23 26.79
CA ALA A 246 -18.47 -6.63 25.45
C ALA A 246 -18.84 -5.41 24.61
N VAL A 247 -18.35 -5.35 23.36
CA VAL A 247 -18.78 -4.38 22.35
C VAL A 247 -19.36 -5.15 21.18
N SER A 248 -20.68 -5.02 20.96
CA SER A 248 -21.40 -5.84 19.98
C SER A 248 -22.37 -5.05 19.11
N GLY A 249 -22.61 -5.59 17.93
CA GLY A 249 -23.51 -4.98 16.97
C GLY A 249 -23.74 -5.84 15.74
N VAL A 250 -24.40 -5.24 14.76
CA VAL A 250 -24.76 -5.88 13.48
C VAL A 250 -24.20 -5.10 12.31
N LEU A 251 -23.82 -5.81 11.27
CA LEU A 251 -23.52 -5.23 9.96
C LEU A 251 -24.83 -5.03 9.19
N VAL A 252 -25.00 -3.85 8.62
CA VAL A 252 -26.16 -3.50 7.80
C VAL A 252 -25.67 -3.28 6.36
N ASN A 253 -26.45 -3.72 5.37
CA ASN A 253 -26.12 -3.63 3.93
C ASN A 253 -24.83 -4.37 3.50
N GLY A 254 -24.35 -5.31 4.31
CA GLY A 254 -23.25 -6.18 3.92
C GLY A 254 -23.64 -7.12 2.79
N GLN A 255 -22.75 -7.32 1.82
CA GLN A 255 -22.92 -8.35 0.81
C GLN A 255 -22.80 -9.72 1.47
N THR A 256 -23.84 -10.54 1.31
CA THR A 256 -23.87 -11.93 1.78
C THR A 256 -23.53 -12.86 0.63
N SER A 257 -22.24 -13.18 0.47
CA SER A 257 -21.77 -14.17 -0.51
C SER A 257 -20.68 -15.04 0.11
N ASP A 258 -20.45 -16.22 -0.46
CA ASP A 258 -19.43 -17.16 0.03
C ASP A 258 -18.01 -16.61 -0.01
N ASN A 259 -17.77 -15.58 -0.85
CA ASN A 259 -16.48 -14.95 -1.07
C ASN A 259 -16.41 -13.51 -0.55
N SER A 260 -17.33 -13.10 0.34
CA SER A 260 -17.21 -11.83 1.05
C SER A 260 -16.79 -12.05 2.50
N SER A 261 -15.98 -11.12 3.03
CA SER A 261 -15.60 -11.09 4.45
C SER A 261 -15.52 -9.65 4.92
N THR A 262 -16.11 -9.37 6.07
CA THR A 262 -16.05 -8.06 6.71
C THR A 262 -15.05 -8.10 7.85
N SER A 263 -14.03 -7.25 7.79
CA SER A 263 -13.14 -6.97 8.91
C SER A 263 -13.70 -5.79 9.70
N ILE A 264 -13.91 -5.97 10.99
CA ILE A 264 -14.29 -4.92 11.94
C ILE A 264 -13.10 -4.71 12.86
N THR A 265 -12.66 -3.47 13.01
CA THR A 265 -11.45 -3.12 13.76
C THR A 265 -11.78 -2.02 14.76
N LEU A 266 -11.29 -2.20 15.99
CA LEU A 266 -11.42 -1.25 17.07
C LEU A 266 -10.06 -0.55 17.29
N PHE A 267 -10.08 0.78 17.24
CA PHE A 267 -8.91 1.63 17.47
C PHE A 267 -9.15 2.49 18.71
N PRO A 268 -8.16 2.75 19.58
CA PRO A 268 -8.32 3.71 20.66
C PRO A 268 -8.54 5.11 20.08
N ALA A 269 -9.42 5.89 20.67
CA ALA A 269 -9.68 7.26 20.24
C ALA A 269 -8.53 8.24 20.56
N SER A 270 -7.39 7.77 21.10
CA SER A 270 -6.14 8.54 21.29
C SER A 270 -4.99 8.13 20.36
N SER A 271 -5.00 6.91 19.80
CA SER A 271 -3.95 6.36 18.93
C SER A 271 -4.50 5.75 17.63
N ASN A 272 -3.63 5.25 16.74
CA ASN A 272 -4.05 4.64 15.47
C ASN A 272 -3.62 3.16 15.37
N TYR A 273 -3.26 2.52 16.49
CA TYR A 273 -2.96 1.09 16.50
C TYR A 273 -4.23 0.29 16.75
N THR A 274 -4.27 -0.95 16.29
CA THR A 274 -5.42 -1.84 16.46
C THR A 274 -5.45 -2.43 17.87
N VAL A 275 -6.55 -2.25 18.60
CA VAL A 275 -6.78 -2.98 19.86
C VAL A 275 -7.26 -4.39 19.57
N SER A 276 -8.22 -4.50 18.67
CA SER A 276 -8.82 -5.79 18.34
C SER A 276 -9.46 -5.74 16.95
N SER A 277 -9.41 -6.86 16.25
CA SER A 277 -10.09 -7.08 14.98
C SER A 277 -10.99 -8.32 15.04
N ARG A 278 -12.11 -8.26 14.32
CA ARG A 278 -13.04 -9.36 14.13
C ARG A 278 -13.37 -9.53 12.66
N PHE A 279 -13.49 -10.78 12.23
CA PHE A 279 -13.88 -11.13 10.87
C PHE A 279 -15.26 -11.78 10.88
N VAL A 280 -16.18 -11.20 10.11
CA VAL A 280 -17.51 -11.77 9.85
C VAL A 280 -17.54 -12.25 8.42
N ALA A 281 -17.70 -13.56 8.22
CA ALA A 281 -17.82 -14.12 6.88
C ALA A 281 -19.17 -13.73 6.26
N GLY A 282 -19.22 -13.50 4.94
CA GLY A 282 -20.43 -13.13 4.22
C GLY A 282 -21.53 -14.20 4.27
N ARG A 283 -21.14 -15.46 4.41
CA ARG A 283 -22.05 -16.60 4.59
C ARG A 283 -22.72 -16.66 5.96
N ASP A 284 -22.26 -15.88 6.94
CA ASP A 284 -22.91 -15.80 8.25
C ASP A 284 -24.24 -15.06 8.11
N SER A 285 -25.36 -15.76 8.30
CA SER A 285 -26.70 -15.20 8.14
C SER A 285 -27.02 -14.10 9.17
N ASN A 286 -26.34 -14.10 10.32
CA ASN A 286 -26.64 -13.19 11.41
C ASN A 286 -25.89 -11.87 11.28
N GLN A 287 -24.76 -11.86 10.54
CA GLN A 287 -23.95 -10.65 10.30
C GLN A 287 -23.62 -9.88 11.60
N VAL A 288 -23.43 -10.60 12.72
CA VAL A 288 -23.17 -10.04 14.05
C VAL A 288 -21.67 -10.01 14.30
N PHE A 289 -21.20 -8.97 14.99
CA PHE A 289 -19.85 -8.93 15.55
C PHE A 289 -19.91 -8.74 17.06
N VAL A 290 -18.94 -9.35 17.75
CA VAL A 290 -18.74 -9.18 19.20
C VAL A 290 -17.23 -9.09 19.47
N PHE A 291 -16.86 -8.05 20.18
CA PHE A 291 -15.58 -7.93 20.87
C PHE A 291 -15.80 -8.20 22.35
N ASN A 292 -14.91 -8.94 22.98
CA ASN A 292 -14.87 -9.16 24.43
C ASN A 292 -13.57 -8.59 24.98
N GLY A 293 -13.47 -8.44 26.31
CA GLY A 293 -12.23 -7.99 26.93
C GLY A 293 -11.92 -6.51 26.67
N ILE A 294 -12.90 -5.68 26.29
CA ILE A 294 -12.64 -4.28 25.96
C ILE A 294 -12.60 -3.44 27.24
N ALA A 295 -11.46 -2.80 27.48
CA ALA A 295 -11.28 -1.90 28.61
C ALA A 295 -12.14 -0.62 28.48
N ASP A 296 -12.41 0.04 29.61
CA ASP A 296 -13.01 1.38 29.61
C ASP A 296 -12.17 2.37 28.80
N GLY A 297 -12.85 3.17 27.99
CA GLY A 297 -12.17 4.09 27.08
C GLY A 297 -13.06 4.57 25.93
N GLU A 298 -12.47 5.45 25.13
CA GLU A 298 -13.06 5.95 23.90
C GLU A 298 -12.40 5.23 22.71
N TYR A 299 -13.21 4.76 21.76
CA TYR A 299 -12.74 3.96 20.63
C TYR A 299 -13.40 4.37 19.32
N ASP A 300 -12.70 4.22 18.22
CA ASP A 300 -13.24 4.31 16.87
C ASP A 300 -13.41 2.90 16.30
N LEU A 301 -14.64 2.61 15.85
CA LEU A 301 -15.01 1.33 15.27
C LEU A 301 -15.13 1.47 13.74
N VAL A 302 -14.35 0.67 13.02
CA VAL A 302 -14.27 0.71 11.56
C VAL A 302 -14.59 -0.66 10.98
N ALA A 303 -15.48 -0.71 9.99
CA ALA A 303 -15.77 -1.94 9.25
C ALA A 303 -15.45 -1.78 7.76
N GLU A 304 -14.75 -2.76 7.21
CA GLU A 304 -14.45 -2.88 5.79
C GLU A 304 -14.79 -4.29 5.31
N GLN A 305 -15.65 -4.38 4.30
CA GLN A 305 -15.96 -5.63 3.61
C GLN A 305 -15.17 -5.74 2.32
N TYR A 306 -14.57 -6.90 2.14
CA TYR A 306 -13.86 -7.32 0.95
C TYR A 306 -14.72 -8.36 0.23
N SER A 307 -14.99 -8.14 -1.05
CA SER A 307 -15.66 -9.11 -1.90
C SER A 307 -15.01 -9.12 -3.29
N ARG A 308 -15.44 -10.06 -4.14
CA ARG A 308 -15.01 -10.11 -5.54
C ARG A 308 -15.48 -8.89 -6.34
N ASP A 309 -16.64 -8.34 -5.98
CA ASP A 309 -17.31 -7.26 -6.70
C ASP A 309 -16.81 -5.88 -6.26
N GLY A 310 -16.13 -5.79 -5.12
CA GLY A 310 -15.49 -4.55 -4.69
C GLY A 310 -15.26 -4.49 -3.20
N ARG A 311 -15.21 -3.26 -2.69
CA ARG A 311 -15.05 -2.99 -1.27
C ARG A 311 -16.15 -2.05 -0.81
N THR A 312 -16.72 -2.37 0.33
CA THR A 312 -17.66 -1.48 1.03
C THR A 312 -17.10 -1.19 2.41
N ALA A 313 -17.38 -0.01 2.95
CA ALA A 313 -16.99 0.31 4.31
C ALA A 313 -18.11 1.04 5.04
N ALA A 314 -18.10 0.96 6.37
CA ALA A 314 -18.92 1.81 7.21
C ALA A 314 -18.15 3.09 7.51
N VAL A 315 -18.87 4.19 7.69
CA VAL A 315 -18.28 5.40 8.30
C VAL A 315 -17.80 5.03 9.71
N SER A 316 -16.61 5.52 10.09
CA SER A 316 -16.07 5.31 11.44
C SER A 316 -17.09 5.75 12.49
N GLN A 317 -17.38 4.87 13.45
CA GLN A 317 -18.30 5.13 14.54
C GLN A 317 -17.55 5.24 15.87
N ARG A 318 -17.67 6.37 16.55
CA ARG A 318 -17.15 6.55 17.91
C ARG A 318 -17.97 5.75 18.92
N VAL A 319 -17.29 5.03 19.79
CA VAL A 319 -17.86 4.18 20.85
C VAL A 319 -17.18 4.53 22.18
N SER A 320 -17.99 4.70 23.23
CA SER A 320 -17.52 4.97 24.60
C SER A 320 -17.88 3.77 25.47
N VAL A 321 -16.88 3.15 26.09
CA VAL A 321 -17.05 2.03 27.03
C VAL A 321 -16.81 2.55 28.44
N ARG A 322 -17.80 2.40 29.34
CA ARG A 322 -17.79 2.98 30.71
C ARG A 322 -18.47 2.06 31.72
N GLY A 323 -17.72 1.10 32.26
CA GLY A 323 -18.13 0.18 33.31
C GLY A 323 -19.24 -0.79 32.90
N LYS A 324 -19.56 -0.90 31.61
CA LYS A 324 -20.63 -1.76 31.09
C LYS A 324 -20.46 -2.09 29.61
N ASP A 325 -21.09 -3.20 29.20
CA ASP A 325 -21.19 -3.62 27.81
C ASP A 325 -21.90 -2.59 26.93
N VAL A 326 -21.41 -2.47 25.70
CA VAL A 326 -22.01 -1.67 24.64
C VAL A 326 -22.60 -2.61 23.60
N THR A 327 -23.92 -2.57 23.43
CA THR A 327 -24.66 -3.49 22.55
C THR A 327 -25.53 -2.73 21.56
N GLY A 328 -25.96 -3.41 20.49
CA GLY A 328 -26.89 -2.86 19.51
C GLY A 328 -26.28 -1.84 18.54
N LEU A 329 -24.95 -1.81 18.42
CA LEU A 329 -24.28 -1.00 17.42
C LEU A 329 -24.69 -1.44 16.00
N LYS A 330 -24.77 -0.49 15.07
CA LYS A 330 -25.15 -0.76 13.68
C LYS A 330 -24.13 -0.14 12.73
N LEU A 331 -23.34 -0.99 12.07
CA LEU A 331 -22.36 -0.54 11.09
C LEU A 331 -22.95 -0.72 9.70
N ALA A 332 -23.41 0.39 9.11
CA ALA A 332 -23.97 0.40 7.75
C ALA A 332 -22.85 0.45 6.72
N LEU A 333 -22.67 -0.63 5.98
CA LEU A 333 -21.71 -0.73 4.89
C LEU A 333 -22.23 0.01 3.66
N ALA A 334 -21.41 0.90 3.12
CA ALA A 334 -21.69 1.63 1.88
C ALA A 334 -20.61 1.34 0.84
N PRO A 335 -20.94 1.31 -0.46
CA PRO A 335 -19.96 1.20 -1.52
C PRO A 335 -18.91 2.30 -1.44
N LEU A 336 -17.65 1.90 -1.62
CA LEU A 336 -16.54 2.84 -1.77
C LEU A 336 -16.40 3.28 -3.23
N ALA A 337 -15.75 4.42 -3.44
CA ALA A 337 -15.50 4.92 -4.78
C ALA A 337 -14.52 4.00 -5.54
N ALA A 338 -14.61 4.08 -6.87
CA ALA A 338 -13.70 3.39 -7.77
C ALA A 338 -13.32 4.27 -8.96
N ILE A 339 -12.11 4.05 -9.47
CA ILE A 339 -11.58 4.67 -10.69
C ILE A 339 -11.30 3.56 -11.69
N THR A 340 -11.83 3.70 -12.90
CA THR A 340 -11.55 2.82 -14.04
C THR A 340 -10.94 3.60 -15.18
N GLY A 341 -10.07 2.95 -15.92
CA GLY A 341 -9.35 3.59 -17.00
C GLY A 341 -8.47 2.62 -17.75
N ARG A 342 -7.67 3.18 -18.66
CA ARG A 342 -6.74 2.42 -19.48
C ARG A 342 -5.36 3.05 -19.59
N VAL A 343 -4.35 2.21 -19.67
CA VAL A 343 -2.97 2.52 -19.99
C VAL A 343 -2.73 2.14 -21.44
N VAL A 344 -2.29 3.11 -22.24
CA VAL A 344 -1.90 2.94 -23.64
C VAL A 344 -0.39 3.09 -23.73
N LEU A 345 0.28 2.07 -24.26
CA LEU A 345 1.69 2.14 -24.59
C LEU A 345 1.84 2.62 -26.04
N GLU A 346 2.58 3.70 -26.27
CA GLU A 346 2.87 4.15 -27.62
C GLU A 346 3.83 3.20 -28.32
N ALA A 347 3.56 2.94 -29.60
CA ALA A 347 4.45 2.13 -30.42
C ALA A 347 5.79 2.83 -30.59
N VAL A 348 6.87 2.07 -30.38
CA VAL A 348 8.23 2.54 -30.66
C VAL A 348 8.37 2.69 -32.18
N PRO A 349 8.69 3.89 -32.72
CA PRO A 349 8.81 4.09 -34.15
C PRO A 349 9.86 3.15 -34.77
N ALA A 350 9.54 2.49 -35.89
CA ALA A 350 10.42 1.48 -36.49
C ALA A 350 11.78 2.05 -36.93
N GLY A 351 11.83 3.31 -37.38
CA GLY A 351 13.05 4.00 -37.83
C GLY A 351 13.70 4.89 -36.76
N ALA A 352 13.34 4.77 -35.48
CA ALA A 352 13.93 5.58 -34.44
C ALA A 352 15.39 5.19 -34.18
N ALA A 353 16.33 6.09 -34.48
CA ALA A 353 17.77 5.85 -34.31
C ALA A 353 18.19 5.65 -32.83
N TRP A 354 17.38 6.11 -31.88
CA TRP A 354 17.67 6.00 -30.45
C TRP A 354 17.30 4.64 -29.83
N ARG A 355 16.65 3.73 -30.57
CA ARG A 355 16.17 2.44 -30.04
C ARG A 355 17.28 1.59 -29.44
N GLU A 356 18.46 1.60 -30.08
CA GLU A 356 19.63 0.83 -29.64
C GLU A 356 20.32 1.44 -28.42
N GLN A 357 20.00 2.69 -28.07
CA GLN A 357 20.54 3.38 -26.90
C GLN A 357 19.79 3.04 -25.61
N CYS A 358 18.58 2.51 -25.74
CA CYS A 358 17.76 2.09 -24.60
C CYS A 358 18.37 0.87 -23.92
N THR A 359 18.64 1.01 -22.63
CA THR A 359 19.33 -0.03 -21.85
C THR A 359 18.38 -1.09 -21.32
N SER A 360 17.09 -0.76 -21.22
CA SER A 360 16.03 -1.67 -20.82
C SER A 360 15.19 -2.08 -22.03
N ARG A 361 14.20 -2.96 -21.80
CA ARG A 361 13.43 -3.55 -22.89
C ARG A 361 12.30 -2.62 -23.38
N LEU A 362 12.21 -2.47 -24.70
CA LEU A 362 11.18 -1.67 -25.35
C LEU A 362 9.90 -2.46 -25.70
N ASP A 363 9.89 -3.77 -25.50
CA ASP A 363 8.72 -4.66 -25.66
C ASP A 363 7.88 -4.78 -24.38
N ALA A 364 7.76 -3.67 -23.64
CA ALA A 364 6.95 -3.59 -22.44
C ALA A 364 5.46 -3.90 -22.72
N VAL A 365 4.79 -4.44 -21.72
CA VAL A 365 3.32 -4.63 -21.74
C VAL A 365 2.68 -3.76 -20.67
N ALA A 366 1.42 -3.37 -20.90
CA ALA A 366 0.72 -2.44 -20.01
C ALA A 366 0.66 -2.96 -18.55
N SER A 367 0.57 -4.29 -18.38
CA SER A 367 0.49 -4.97 -17.08
C SER A 367 1.71 -4.86 -16.17
N GLU A 368 2.83 -4.40 -16.72
CA GLU A 368 4.05 -4.08 -15.97
C GLU A 368 4.02 -2.68 -15.38
N THR A 369 3.04 -1.86 -15.75
CA THR A 369 2.77 -0.56 -15.13
C THR A 369 2.07 -0.79 -13.79
N THR A 370 2.46 -0.04 -12.76
CA THR A 370 1.70 0.02 -11.51
C THR A 370 1.16 1.42 -11.29
N LEU A 371 -0.11 1.49 -10.94
CA LEU A 371 -0.79 2.70 -10.55
C LEU A 371 -1.03 2.64 -9.05
N SER A 372 -0.78 3.74 -8.35
CA SER A 372 -1.14 3.88 -6.95
C SER A 372 -1.92 5.17 -6.74
N VAL A 373 -2.94 5.14 -5.89
CA VAL A 373 -3.62 6.36 -5.47
C VAL A 373 -3.36 6.64 -4.00
N ARG A 374 -3.03 7.89 -3.72
CA ARG A 374 -2.81 8.39 -2.37
C ARG A 374 -3.83 9.47 -2.08
N ARG A 375 -4.51 9.38 -0.95
CA ARG A 375 -5.41 10.44 -0.49
C ARG A 375 -4.57 11.65 -0.04
N GLU A 376 -4.94 12.85 -0.48
CA GLU A 376 -4.45 14.08 0.13
C GLU A 376 -4.98 14.15 1.57
N ARG A 377 -4.13 14.54 2.52
CA ARG A 377 -4.48 14.48 3.95
C ARG A 377 -5.76 15.27 4.22
N ASP A 378 -6.76 14.56 4.75
CA ASP A 378 -7.75 15.10 5.68
C ASP A 378 -7.78 14.16 6.91
N ALA A 379 -8.14 14.72 8.06
CA ALA A 379 -8.28 14.19 9.43
C ALA A 379 -8.03 12.69 9.80
N ARG A 380 -7.70 12.46 11.08
CA ARG A 380 -7.43 11.16 11.72
C ARG A 380 -8.44 10.03 11.44
N ALA A 381 -9.73 10.34 11.24
CA ALA A 381 -10.75 9.35 10.87
C ALA A 381 -10.38 8.58 9.57
N ASP A 382 -9.56 9.17 8.71
CA ASP A 382 -9.13 8.61 7.43
C ASP A 382 -7.94 7.62 7.57
N ALA A 383 -7.19 7.68 8.67
CA ALA A 383 -6.07 6.76 8.96
C ALA A 383 -6.52 5.40 9.51
N LEU A 384 -7.78 5.30 9.91
CA LEU A 384 -8.37 4.13 10.58
C LEU A 384 -8.95 3.10 9.61
N HIS A 385 -8.95 3.38 8.30
CA HIS A 385 -9.38 2.47 7.25
C HIS A 385 -8.19 1.68 6.70
N PRO A 386 -7.88 0.47 7.24
CA PRO A 386 -6.65 -0.26 6.95
C PRO A 386 -6.46 -0.61 5.47
N GLY A 387 -7.50 -0.60 4.64
CA GLY A 387 -7.30 -0.60 3.19
C GLY A 387 -8.11 0.40 2.37
N GLY A 388 -8.84 1.33 3.01
CA GLY A 388 -9.46 2.49 2.34
C GLY A 388 -8.61 3.77 2.33
N GLY A 389 -7.58 3.86 3.18
CA GLY A 389 -6.67 5.01 3.30
C GLY A 389 -5.20 4.73 2.96
N ARG A 390 -4.84 3.47 2.70
CA ARG A 390 -3.51 3.06 2.20
C ARG A 390 -3.52 2.98 0.68
N LEU A 391 -2.35 3.23 0.07
CA LEU A 391 -2.08 3.11 -1.38
C LEU A 391 -2.92 1.98 -1.99
N ALA A 392 -4.01 2.33 -2.69
CA ALA A 392 -4.71 1.36 -3.51
C ALA A 392 -3.88 1.22 -4.78
N ASP A 393 -3.29 0.05 -4.97
CA ASP A 393 -2.47 -0.27 -6.11
C ASP A 393 -3.28 -1.04 -7.16
N ALA A 394 -3.11 -0.70 -8.42
CA ALA A 394 -3.63 -1.44 -9.55
C ALA A 394 -2.52 -1.67 -10.58
N ALA A 395 -2.64 -2.74 -11.35
CA ALA A 395 -1.87 -2.94 -12.56
C ALA A 395 -2.86 -3.18 -13.71
N PRO A 396 -2.60 -2.63 -14.92
CA PRO A 396 -3.46 -2.85 -16.08
C PRO A 396 -3.53 -4.33 -16.47
N ASP A 397 -4.65 -4.71 -17.08
CA ASP A 397 -4.80 -5.98 -17.75
C ASP A 397 -4.00 -6.02 -19.08
N ASP A 398 -4.06 -7.14 -19.79
CA ASP A 398 -3.32 -7.31 -21.06
C ASP A 398 -3.89 -6.44 -22.19
N LYS A 399 -5.09 -5.89 -22.01
CA LYS A 399 -5.72 -4.89 -22.90
C LYS A 399 -5.42 -3.45 -22.45
N GLY A 400 -4.70 -3.29 -21.34
CA GLY A 400 -4.36 -2.01 -20.73
C GLY A 400 -5.42 -1.46 -19.79
N GLU A 401 -6.49 -2.18 -19.48
CA GLU A 401 -7.57 -1.69 -18.60
C GLU A 401 -7.22 -1.89 -17.12
N PHE A 402 -7.48 -0.91 -16.26
CA PHE A 402 -7.23 -1.01 -14.82
C PHE A 402 -8.44 -0.60 -13.99
N TYR A 403 -8.46 -1.08 -12.74
CA TYR A 403 -9.52 -0.84 -11.78
C TYR A 403 -8.92 -0.55 -10.40
N LEU A 404 -9.10 0.66 -9.92
CA LEU A 404 -8.80 1.06 -8.54
C LEU A 404 -10.12 1.07 -7.76
N ARG A 405 -10.24 0.26 -6.71
CA ARG A 405 -11.47 0.12 -5.92
C ARG A 405 -11.18 0.32 -4.44
N GLY A 406 -12.22 0.59 -3.67
CA GLY A 406 -12.10 0.74 -2.21
C GLY A 406 -11.60 2.11 -1.78
N LEU A 407 -11.90 3.14 -2.57
CA LEU A 407 -11.46 4.50 -2.28
C LEU A 407 -12.52 5.19 -1.41
N ALA A 408 -12.14 5.62 -0.21
CA ALA A 408 -13.00 6.45 0.62
C ALA A 408 -13.36 7.76 -0.10
N ALA A 409 -14.42 8.44 0.33
CA ALA A 409 -14.67 9.81 -0.13
C ALA A 409 -13.48 10.70 0.25
N GLY A 410 -13.12 11.67 -0.59
CA GLY A 410 -12.03 12.61 -0.36
C GLY A 410 -11.21 12.90 -1.61
N ARG A 411 -10.11 13.62 -1.45
CA ARG A 411 -9.25 14.02 -2.57
C ARG A 411 -8.07 13.08 -2.71
N PHE A 412 -7.80 12.59 -3.91
CA PHE A 412 -6.74 11.64 -4.21
C PHE A 412 -5.80 12.19 -5.28
N ARG A 413 -4.54 11.76 -5.23
CA ARG A 413 -3.59 11.87 -6.33
C ARG A 413 -3.24 10.49 -6.83
N LEU A 414 -3.15 10.38 -8.14
CA LEU A 414 -2.66 9.18 -8.81
C LEU A 414 -1.14 9.30 -8.99
N THR A 415 -0.43 8.20 -8.82
CA THR A 415 0.98 8.03 -9.18
C THR A 415 1.08 6.86 -10.13
N VAL A 416 1.95 6.97 -11.14
CA VAL A 416 2.14 5.96 -12.17
C VAL A 416 3.61 5.60 -12.20
N ARG A 417 3.89 4.31 -12.04
CA ARG A 417 5.21 3.73 -12.29
C ARG A 417 5.19 3.11 -13.68
N PRO A 418 5.92 3.67 -14.65
CA PRO A 418 6.04 3.07 -15.97
C PRO A 418 6.62 1.64 -15.91
N PRO A 419 6.47 0.82 -16.97
CA PRO A 419 6.93 -0.56 -17.00
C PRO A 419 8.40 -0.73 -16.59
N ASN A 420 9.28 0.13 -17.08
CA ASN A 420 10.72 0.16 -16.80
C ASN A 420 11.29 1.58 -17.04
N SER A 421 12.61 1.73 -16.88
CA SER A 421 13.33 3.02 -16.93
C SER A 421 13.19 3.79 -18.24
N ASP A 422 12.92 3.12 -19.36
CA ASP A 422 12.92 3.74 -20.69
C ASP A 422 11.52 4.20 -21.13
N TRP A 423 10.54 4.13 -20.23
CA TRP A 423 9.18 4.64 -20.44
C TRP A 423 8.87 5.78 -19.50
N TYR A 424 8.13 6.77 -20.00
CA TYR A 424 7.65 7.91 -19.23
C TYR A 424 6.17 8.17 -19.47
N VAL A 425 5.53 8.89 -18.54
CA VAL A 425 4.14 9.31 -18.69
C VAL A 425 4.07 10.48 -19.67
N ARG A 426 3.49 10.27 -20.86
CA ARG A 426 3.33 11.31 -21.87
C ARG A 426 2.08 12.15 -21.61
N THR A 427 0.96 11.50 -21.28
CA THR A 427 -0.30 12.17 -20.97
C THR A 427 -1.08 11.40 -19.90
N ALA A 428 -1.88 12.13 -19.14
CA ALA A 428 -2.87 11.58 -18.23
C ALA A 428 -4.11 12.46 -18.31
N THR A 429 -5.21 11.90 -18.82
CA THR A 429 -6.43 12.66 -19.08
C THR A 429 -7.65 11.92 -18.55
N LEU A 430 -8.43 12.61 -17.74
CA LEU A 430 -9.78 12.20 -17.35
C LEU A 430 -10.78 13.15 -17.98
N ALA A 431 -11.61 12.63 -18.88
CA ALA A 431 -12.75 13.37 -19.42
C ALA A 431 -13.90 13.30 -18.41
N LEU A 432 -14.26 14.43 -17.81
CA LEU A 432 -15.43 14.48 -16.93
C LEU A 432 -16.71 14.63 -17.76
N PRO A 433 -17.74 13.78 -17.58
CA PRO A 433 -19.08 14.14 -18.02
C PRO A 433 -19.52 15.42 -17.30
N ASN A 434 -20.37 16.24 -17.95
CA ASN A 434 -20.80 17.60 -17.57
C ASN A 434 -21.49 17.78 -16.19
N SER A 435 -21.25 16.90 -15.22
CA SER A 435 -21.84 16.92 -13.86
C SER A 435 -20.80 17.08 -12.74
N ALA A 436 -19.49 17.00 -13.00
CA ALA A 436 -18.48 17.03 -11.94
C ALA A 436 -17.95 18.46 -11.64
N ARG A 437 -18.83 19.35 -11.13
CA ARG A 437 -18.44 20.69 -10.64
C ARG A 437 -17.39 20.66 -9.52
N THR A 438 -17.27 19.55 -8.79
CA THR A 438 -16.37 19.37 -7.64
C THR A 438 -14.89 19.19 -8.01
N ASN A 439 -14.58 18.85 -9.26
CA ASN A 439 -13.23 18.60 -9.73
C ASN A 439 -12.72 19.67 -10.70
N ALA A 440 -13.47 20.77 -10.90
CA ALA A 440 -13.01 21.87 -11.73
C ALA A 440 -11.69 22.48 -11.18
N PRO A 441 -10.71 22.83 -12.03
CA PRO A 441 -9.48 23.50 -11.59
C PRO A 441 -9.80 24.75 -10.75
N PRO A 442 -9.00 25.09 -9.72
CA PRO A 442 -9.27 26.23 -8.82
C PRO A 442 -9.51 27.57 -9.54
N ALA A 443 -8.96 27.73 -10.74
CA ALA A 443 -9.13 28.91 -11.57
C ALA A 443 -10.57 29.12 -12.09
N ALA A 444 -11.36 28.06 -12.25
CA ALA A 444 -12.72 28.13 -12.82
C ALA A 444 -13.77 28.65 -11.81
N ILE A 445 -13.54 28.50 -10.50
CA ILE A 445 -14.52 28.83 -9.46
C ILE A 445 -14.59 30.34 -9.20
N ARG A 446 -13.55 31.11 -9.53
CA ARG A 446 -13.49 32.56 -9.27
C ARG A 446 -14.19 33.46 -10.29
N ALA A 447 -14.64 32.93 -11.44
CA ALA A 447 -15.03 33.78 -12.57
C ALA A 447 -16.55 33.90 -12.84
N GLY A 448 -17.43 33.21 -12.11
CA GLY A 448 -18.89 33.35 -12.29
C GLY A 448 -19.39 33.08 -13.72
N VAL A 449 -18.64 32.34 -14.54
CA VAL A 449 -18.95 32.09 -15.96
C VAL A 449 -19.98 30.96 -16.06
N PRO A 450 -21.09 31.12 -16.80
CA PRO A 450 -22.08 30.06 -17.02
C PRO A 450 -21.47 28.89 -17.84
N PRO A 451 -21.95 27.64 -17.67
CA PRO A 451 -21.27 26.46 -18.18
C PRO A 451 -21.43 26.34 -19.69
N SER A 452 -20.44 26.85 -20.43
CA SER A 452 -20.20 26.50 -21.82
C SER A 452 -18.69 26.39 -22.04
N ALA A 453 -18.09 25.40 -21.38
CA ALA A 453 -16.77 24.90 -21.73
C ALA A 453 -16.90 23.40 -22.02
N PRO A 454 -16.21 22.85 -23.04
CA PRO A 454 -16.16 21.41 -23.23
C PRO A 454 -15.61 20.75 -21.96
N ALA A 455 -15.99 19.49 -21.72
CA ALA A 455 -15.53 18.65 -20.61
C ALA A 455 -14.09 19.02 -20.23
N ALA A 456 -13.90 19.64 -19.05
CA ALA A 456 -12.57 20.00 -18.60
C ALA A 456 -11.79 18.69 -18.42
N ASN A 457 -10.77 18.48 -19.25
CA ASN A 457 -9.85 17.37 -19.06
C ASN A 457 -9.04 17.65 -17.81
N ILE A 458 -9.14 16.76 -16.83
CA ILE A 458 -8.36 16.84 -15.60
C ILE A 458 -7.16 15.93 -15.76
N ASN A 459 -6.01 16.39 -15.27
CA ASN A 459 -4.86 15.54 -15.11
C ASN A 459 -4.77 15.07 -13.64
N PRO A 460 -5.22 13.85 -13.31
CA PRO A 460 -5.33 13.38 -11.92
C PRO A 460 -3.97 13.16 -11.23
N LEU A 461 -2.87 13.23 -11.98
CA LEU A 461 -1.52 13.21 -11.41
C LEU A 461 -1.17 14.54 -10.72
N PHE A 462 -1.78 15.66 -11.15
CA PHE A 462 -1.42 17.01 -10.69
C PHE A 462 -2.58 17.76 -10.06
N ASP A 463 -3.73 17.76 -10.72
CA ASP A 463 -4.93 18.51 -10.28
C ASP A 463 -5.57 17.84 -9.06
N GLY A 464 -5.25 16.57 -8.83
CA GLY A 464 -5.94 15.70 -7.90
C GLY A 464 -7.34 15.33 -8.39
N LEU A 465 -7.97 14.41 -7.69
CA LEU A 465 -9.29 13.88 -8.01
C LEU A 465 -10.10 13.76 -6.72
N THR A 466 -11.15 14.55 -6.60
CA THR A 466 -12.11 14.44 -5.50
C THR A 466 -13.14 13.37 -5.83
N LEU A 467 -13.23 12.37 -4.96
CA LEU A 467 -14.17 11.26 -5.02
C LEU A 467 -15.25 11.44 -3.96
N ALA A 468 -16.50 11.21 -4.35
CA ALA A 468 -17.61 11.12 -3.42
C ALA A 468 -17.81 9.66 -2.98
N ALA A 469 -18.49 9.41 -1.86
CA ALA A 469 -18.79 8.05 -1.42
C ALA A 469 -19.53 7.27 -2.53
N GLY A 470 -19.05 6.06 -2.84
CA GLY A 470 -19.60 5.21 -3.89
C GLY A 470 -19.41 5.68 -5.33
N SER A 471 -18.78 6.83 -5.59
CA SER A 471 -18.66 7.38 -6.95
C SER A 471 -17.85 6.46 -7.88
N GLN A 472 -18.33 6.28 -9.11
CA GLN A 472 -17.62 5.56 -10.16
C GLN A 472 -17.03 6.57 -11.14
N VAL A 473 -15.71 6.72 -11.14
CA VAL A 473 -14.99 7.58 -12.09
C VAL A 473 -14.46 6.70 -13.21
N ASN A 474 -14.95 6.92 -14.43
CA ASN A 474 -14.60 6.10 -15.59
C ASN A 474 -13.90 6.94 -16.66
N GLY A 475 -13.13 6.28 -17.52
CA GLY A 475 -12.54 6.91 -18.71
C GLY A 475 -11.22 7.63 -18.47
N LEU A 476 -10.52 7.34 -17.36
CA LEU A 476 -9.15 7.79 -17.19
C LEU A 476 -8.26 7.14 -18.26
N THR A 477 -7.57 7.94 -19.07
CA THR A 477 -6.61 7.44 -20.06
C THR A 477 -5.22 7.92 -19.70
N LEU A 478 -4.28 6.98 -19.60
CA LEU A 478 -2.86 7.23 -19.40
C LEU A 478 -2.12 6.78 -20.64
N THR A 479 -1.28 7.64 -21.21
CA THR A 479 -0.43 7.28 -22.34
C THR A 479 1.01 7.30 -21.90
N LEU A 480 1.69 6.16 -22.06
CA LEU A 480 3.12 6.04 -21.80
C LEU A 480 3.87 6.02 -23.12
N ALA A 481 4.95 6.79 -23.20
CA ALA A 481 5.80 6.84 -24.38
C ALA A 481 7.18 6.24 -24.09
N PRO A 482 7.80 5.57 -25.08
CA PRO A 482 9.16 5.09 -24.96
C PRO A 482 10.17 6.23 -25.14
N GLY A 483 11.42 5.97 -24.79
CA GLY A 483 12.50 6.93 -24.94
C GLY A 483 12.74 7.78 -23.71
N ALA A 484 12.32 7.35 -22.52
CA ALA A 484 12.56 8.14 -21.32
C ALA A 484 14.06 8.38 -21.08
N ALA A 485 14.38 9.57 -20.60
CA ALA A 485 15.72 9.95 -20.20
C ALA A 485 15.88 9.84 -18.67
N ALA A 486 17.13 9.76 -18.23
CA ALA A 486 17.50 9.81 -16.82
C ALA A 486 18.65 10.80 -16.62
N LEU A 487 18.68 11.41 -15.43
CA LEU A 487 19.71 12.37 -15.05
C LEU A 487 20.18 12.05 -13.64
N ARG A 488 21.49 11.81 -13.48
CA ARG A 488 22.15 11.65 -12.19
C ARG A 488 23.25 12.69 -12.05
N GLY A 489 23.31 13.32 -10.88
CA GLY A 489 24.30 14.33 -10.59
C GLY A 489 24.58 14.50 -9.11
N HIS A 490 25.42 15.47 -8.80
CA HIS A 490 25.74 15.88 -7.44
C HIS A 490 25.77 17.41 -7.34
N VAL A 491 25.44 17.91 -6.15
CA VAL A 491 25.50 19.34 -5.85
C VAL A 491 26.85 19.67 -5.23
N THR A 492 27.48 20.74 -5.72
CA THR A 492 28.70 21.31 -5.12
C THR A 492 28.43 22.74 -4.65
N THR A 493 29.02 23.12 -3.52
CA THR A 493 29.04 24.49 -3.01
C THR A 493 30.37 25.17 -3.31
N ALA A 494 30.37 26.50 -3.30
CA ALA A 494 31.57 27.31 -3.53
C ALA A 494 32.66 27.17 -2.43
N SER A 495 32.32 26.60 -1.25
CA SER A 495 33.25 26.39 -0.14
C SER A 495 33.41 24.90 0.13
N GLU A 496 34.60 24.35 -0.13
CA GLU A 496 34.98 22.98 0.21
C GLU A 496 34.75 22.72 1.72
N GLY A 497 33.99 21.67 2.05
CA GLY A 497 33.75 21.24 3.43
C GLY A 497 32.60 21.93 4.18
N ALA A 498 31.86 22.86 3.56
CA ALA A 498 30.65 23.40 4.18
C ALA A 498 29.53 22.35 4.19
N ALA A 499 28.87 22.15 5.34
CA ALA A 499 27.70 21.29 5.44
C ALA A 499 26.61 21.79 4.48
N LEU A 500 26.19 20.93 3.55
CA LEU A 500 25.11 21.23 2.62
C LEU A 500 23.79 21.27 3.44
N PRO A 501 23.01 22.37 3.42
CA PRO A 501 21.62 22.28 3.87
C PRO A 501 20.89 21.22 3.04
N GLU A 502 19.80 20.65 3.56
CA GLU A 502 18.96 19.79 2.73
C GLU A 502 18.51 20.58 1.50
N PHE A 503 18.77 20.08 0.30
CA PHE A 503 18.42 20.73 -0.96
C PHE A 503 17.33 19.95 -1.67
N GLU A 504 16.50 20.67 -2.41
CA GLU A 504 15.60 20.12 -3.41
C GLU A 504 15.99 20.66 -4.78
N ILE A 505 16.17 19.75 -5.73
CA ILE A 505 16.49 20.07 -7.12
C ILE A 505 15.19 20.05 -7.92
N TYR A 506 14.91 21.15 -8.60
CA TYR A 506 13.80 21.30 -9.52
C TYR A 506 14.32 21.20 -10.94
N LEU A 507 13.75 20.28 -11.71
CA LEU A 507 13.92 20.16 -13.14
C LEU A 507 12.75 20.87 -13.83
N VAL A 508 13.08 21.87 -14.65
CA VAL A 508 12.15 22.85 -15.23
C VAL A 508 12.27 22.83 -16.74
N PRO A 509 11.17 22.79 -17.53
CA PRO A 509 11.27 22.86 -18.99
C PRO A 509 11.82 24.21 -19.44
N ALA A 510 12.81 24.17 -20.33
CA ALA A 510 13.36 25.35 -20.98
C ALA A 510 12.46 25.87 -22.13
N GLU A 511 11.65 24.98 -22.71
CA GLU A 511 10.72 25.26 -23.81
C GLU A 511 9.51 26.06 -23.32
N ARG A 512 9.19 27.17 -23.99
CA ARG A 512 8.14 28.10 -23.53
C ARG A 512 6.74 27.49 -23.72
N GLU A 513 6.56 26.72 -24.77
CA GLU A 513 5.35 25.99 -25.12
C GLU A 513 5.05 24.83 -24.15
N ARG A 514 6.04 24.41 -23.35
CA ARG A 514 5.89 23.37 -22.32
C ARG A 514 5.71 23.92 -20.91
N ALA A 515 5.55 25.24 -20.77
CA ALA A 515 5.41 25.92 -19.49
C ALA A 515 4.31 25.34 -18.59
N ASP A 516 3.16 25.03 -19.19
CA ASP A 516 1.96 24.57 -18.48
C ASP A 516 1.88 23.04 -18.39
N ASP A 517 2.81 22.33 -19.05
CA ASP A 517 2.90 20.87 -19.05
C ASP A 517 3.55 20.39 -17.75
N ALA A 518 2.73 20.11 -16.73
CA ALA A 518 3.20 19.71 -15.41
C ALA A 518 4.02 18.40 -15.43
N LEU A 519 3.83 17.52 -16.43
CA LEU A 519 4.64 16.29 -16.63
C LEU A 519 6.10 16.58 -17.01
N ARG A 520 6.41 17.82 -17.38
CA ARG A 520 7.77 18.25 -17.70
C ARG A 520 8.52 18.77 -16.48
N TYR A 521 7.88 18.87 -15.33
CA TYR A 521 8.52 19.27 -14.09
C TYR A 521 8.77 18.05 -13.23
N ALA A 522 9.97 17.95 -12.70
CA ALA A 522 10.33 16.93 -11.75
C ALA A 522 11.10 17.55 -10.59
N THR A 523 11.09 16.86 -9.46
CA THR A 523 11.85 17.26 -8.29
C THR A 523 12.65 16.07 -7.77
N ALA A 524 13.83 16.35 -7.20
CA ALA A 524 14.68 15.37 -6.57
C ALA A 524 15.33 15.99 -5.32
N ARG A 525 15.10 15.39 -4.15
CA ARG A 525 15.82 15.77 -2.94
C ARG A 525 17.27 15.30 -3.03
N VAL A 526 18.18 16.13 -2.54
CA VAL A 526 19.61 15.84 -2.51
C VAL A 526 19.92 14.98 -1.29
N ARG A 527 20.60 13.86 -1.53
CA ARG A 527 21.08 12.95 -0.48
C ARG A 527 22.16 13.62 0.37
N SER A 528 22.45 13.05 1.54
CA SER A 528 23.51 13.53 2.44
C SER A 528 24.91 13.55 1.81
N ASP A 529 25.14 12.72 0.79
CA ASP A 529 26.36 12.67 -0.03
C ASP A 529 26.36 13.69 -1.19
N GLY A 530 25.35 14.57 -1.26
CA GLY A 530 25.20 15.56 -2.32
C GLY A 530 24.60 15.02 -3.62
N ALA A 531 24.28 13.72 -3.72
CA ALA A 531 23.76 13.13 -4.95
C ALA A 531 22.25 13.38 -5.16
N PHE A 532 21.84 13.52 -6.41
CA PHE A 532 20.43 13.56 -6.83
C PHE A 532 20.19 12.70 -8.08
N THR A 533 18.95 12.29 -8.31
CA THR A 533 18.59 11.48 -9.49
C THR A 533 17.17 11.78 -9.95
N PHE A 534 17.01 11.91 -11.26
CA PHE A 534 15.74 11.93 -11.96
C PHE A 534 15.66 10.73 -12.90
N THR A 535 14.48 10.09 -12.93
CA THR A 535 14.18 8.95 -13.80
C THR A 535 12.88 9.19 -14.53
N HIS A 536 12.63 8.42 -15.59
CA HIS A 536 11.39 8.49 -16.37
C HIS A 536 11.09 9.89 -16.92
N LEU A 537 12.13 10.65 -17.29
CA LEU A 537 11.97 11.99 -17.83
C LEU A 537 11.55 11.91 -19.30
N ALA A 538 10.62 12.76 -19.70
CA ALA A 538 10.35 12.96 -21.11
C ALA A 538 11.58 13.59 -21.80
N PRO A 539 11.96 13.17 -23.03
CA PRO A 539 13.02 13.84 -23.78
C PRO A 539 12.70 15.29 -24.08
N GLY A 540 13.68 16.19 -23.97
CA GLY A 540 13.47 17.62 -24.15
C GLY A 540 14.57 18.48 -23.55
N ARG A 541 14.32 19.78 -23.50
CA ARG A 541 15.28 20.77 -22.99
C ARG A 541 14.86 21.24 -21.60
N TYR A 542 15.78 21.15 -20.66
CA TYR A 542 15.53 21.38 -19.24
C TYR A 542 16.54 22.33 -18.62
N ARG A 543 16.15 22.92 -17.51
CA ARG A 543 16.98 23.72 -16.61
C ARG A 543 16.89 23.13 -15.22
N LEU A 544 17.97 23.19 -14.45
CA LEU A 544 17.99 22.75 -13.06
C LEU A 544 18.07 23.96 -12.12
N LEU A 545 17.37 23.85 -10.99
CA LEU A 545 17.40 24.81 -9.91
C LEU A 545 17.56 24.07 -8.58
N ALA A 546 18.56 24.45 -7.78
CA ALA A 546 18.66 24.02 -6.40
C ALA A 546 18.01 25.05 -5.47
N ARG A 547 17.11 24.60 -4.60
CA ARG A 547 16.54 25.41 -3.52
C ARG A 547 16.81 24.74 -2.17
N PRO A 548 17.04 25.50 -1.09
CA PRO A 548 16.98 24.95 0.25
C PRO A 548 15.63 24.26 0.46
N ALA A 549 15.66 22.97 0.81
CA ALA A 549 14.47 22.23 1.18
C ALA A 549 14.08 22.63 2.61
N PRO A 550 12.79 22.77 2.93
CA PRO A 550 12.36 22.81 4.32
C PRO A 550 12.80 21.51 5.02
N ALA A 551 13.04 21.58 6.33
CA ALA A 551 13.33 20.41 7.15
C ALA A 551 12.30 19.31 6.86
N ARG A 552 12.76 18.07 6.69
CA ARG A 552 11.91 16.91 6.34
C ARG A 552 10.60 16.92 7.12
N GLU A 553 9.51 17.35 6.48
CA GLU A 553 8.19 17.04 7.02
C GLU A 553 8.04 15.52 6.89
N PRO A 554 7.68 14.80 7.96
CA PRO A 554 7.65 13.34 7.94
C PRO A 554 6.69 12.73 6.89
N ALA A 555 5.91 13.54 6.17
CA ALA A 555 4.88 13.15 5.20
C ALA A 555 5.35 13.13 3.73
N ASP A 556 6.56 13.61 3.46
CA ASP A 556 7.17 13.56 2.13
C ASP A 556 7.89 12.22 1.94
N ASP A 557 7.10 11.18 1.70
CA ASP A 557 7.58 9.90 1.20
C ASP A 557 7.98 10.02 -0.29
N GLN A 558 8.83 9.12 -0.76
CA GLN A 558 9.53 9.16 -2.06
C GLN A 558 8.64 9.21 -3.32
N PHE A 559 7.32 9.12 -3.17
CA PHE A 559 6.35 9.32 -4.25
C PHE A 559 5.91 10.78 -4.43
N THR A 560 6.40 11.72 -3.61
CA THR A 560 5.84 13.06 -3.55
C THR A 560 6.91 14.12 -3.33
N SER A 561 7.70 14.39 -4.35
CA SER A 561 7.74 15.79 -4.71
C SER A 561 6.51 16.05 -5.56
N LEU A 562 5.47 16.64 -4.95
CA LEU A 562 4.33 17.08 -5.73
C LEU A 562 4.86 17.97 -6.84
N PRO A 563 4.57 17.68 -8.11
CA PRO A 563 5.03 18.55 -9.16
C PRO A 563 4.44 19.95 -8.88
N PRO A 564 5.23 21.01 -9.05
CA PRO A 564 4.87 22.31 -8.52
C PRO A 564 3.51 22.76 -9.07
N ASP A 565 2.70 23.45 -8.25
CA ASP A 565 1.45 24.04 -8.73
C ASP A 565 1.71 25.14 -9.78
N ALA A 566 0.65 25.64 -10.44
CA ALA A 566 0.82 26.62 -11.52
C ALA A 566 1.60 27.88 -11.09
N GLN A 567 1.39 28.37 -9.86
CA GLN A 567 2.09 29.54 -9.34
C GLN A 567 3.57 29.24 -9.10
N THR A 568 3.85 28.08 -8.50
CA THR A 568 5.20 27.62 -8.21
C THR A 568 5.97 27.31 -9.50
N ARG A 569 5.33 26.73 -10.52
CA ARG A 569 5.94 26.52 -11.85
C ARG A 569 6.32 27.84 -12.51
N ALA A 570 5.45 28.85 -12.45
CA ALA A 570 5.75 30.18 -12.98
C ALA A 570 6.96 30.81 -12.26
N LEU A 571 7.03 30.68 -10.93
CA LEU A 571 8.17 31.16 -10.14
C LEU A 571 9.46 30.42 -10.49
N LEU A 572 9.42 29.09 -10.52
CA LEU A 572 10.57 28.25 -10.86
C LEU A 572 11.11 28.55 -12.26
N ARG A 573 10.23 28.74 -13.25
CA ARG A 573 10.66 29.14 -14.59
C ARG A 573 11.41 30.46 -14.59
N ARG A 574 10.86 31.48 -13.92
CA ARG A 574 11.50 32.80 -13.82
C ARG A 574 12.88 32.72 -13.17
N GLU A 575 13.00 31.93 -12.10
CA GLU A 575 14.30 31.75 -11.42
C GLU A 575 15.30 30.94 -12.26
N ALA A 576 14.80 29.99 -13.05
CA ALA A 576 15.63 29.13 -13.88
C ALA A 576 16.19 29.86 -15.11
N GLU A 577 15.66 31.03 -15.49
CA GLU A 577 16.04 31.75 -16.73
C GLU A 577 17.54 32.03 -16.87
N THR A 578 18.30 32.09 -15.77
CA THR A 578 19.75 32.32 -15.79
C THR A 578 20.59 31.05 -15.71
N THR A 579 19.99 29.85 -15.58
CA THR A 579 20.72 28.58 -15.50
C THR A 579 20.95 27.94 -16.85
N ASP A 580 21.93 27.03 -16.93
CA ASP A 580 22.25 26.35 -18.19
C ASP A 580 21.12 25.41 -18.64
N ILE A 581 21.00 25.29 -19.97
CA ILE A 581 20.05 24.37 -20.59
C ILE A 581 20.74 23.02 -20.81
N ILE A 582 20.12 21.98 -20.29
CA ILE A 582 20.49 20.59 -20.53
C ILE A 582 19.51 20.04 -21.57
N GLU A 583 20.03 19.36 -22.58
CA GLU A 583 19.21 18.63 -23.55
C GLU A 583 19.27 17.14 -23.23
N LEU A 584 18.10 16.54 -23.01
CA LEU A 584 17.96 15.12 -22.75
C LEU A 584 17.37 14.44 -23.99
N GLN A 585 18.19 13.63 -24.66
CA GLN A 585 17.80 12.82 -25.81
C GLN A 585 17.02 11.57 -25.37
N PRO A 586 16.25 10.96 -26.27
CA PRO A 586 15.55 9.72 -25.96
C PRO A 586 16.50 8.61 -25.48
N CYS A 587 16.15 7.92 -24.40
CA CYS A 587 16.97 6.88 -23.75
C CYS A 587 18.36 7.35 -23.26
N GLN A 588 18.59 8.67 -23.17
CA GLN A 588 19.85 9.19 -22.65
C GLN A 588 19.88 9.12 -21.13
N HIS A 589 20.94 8.52 -20.58
CA HIS A 589 21.22 8.51 -19.16
C HIS A 589 22.41 9.44 -18.89
N LEU A 590 22.14 10.71 -18.59
CA LEU A 590 23.20 11.67 -18.24
C LEU A 590 23.69 11.36 -16.82
N LYS A 591 24.97 11.03 -16.70
CA LYS A 591 25.63 10.69 -15.42
C LYS A 591 26.60 11.78 -15.02
N ASP A 592 26.93 11.82 -13.73
CA ASP A 592 27.97 12.67 -13.15
C ASP A 592 27.78 14.18 -13.40
N TYR A 593 26.53 14.62 -13.55
CA TYR A 593 26.22 16.04 -13.72
C TYR A 593 26.58 16.83 -12.46
N VAL A 594 27.35 17.91 -12.60
CA VAL A 594 27.74 18.78 -11.49
C VAL A 594 26.79 19.98 -11.46
N LEU A 595 26.04 20.15 -10.37
CA LEU A 595 25.24 21.35 -10.15
C LEU A 595 25.93 22.26 -9.14
N HIS A 596 26.37 23.44 -9.59
CA HIS A 596 26.98 24.43 -8.71
C HIS A 596 25.90 25.28 -8.02
N TYR A 597 25.86 25.24 -6.69
CA TYR A 597 24.97 26.07 -5.89
C TYR A 597 25.69 27.32 -5.39
N THR A 598 25.13 28.50 -5.71
CA THR A 598 25.57 29.79 -5.17
C THR A 598 24.49 30.33 -4.22
N PRO A 599 24.77 30.53 -2.91
CA PRO A 599 23.80 31.10 -1.99
C PRO A 599 23.38 32.51 -2.44
N LYS A 600 22.08 32.79 -2.53
CA LYS A 600 21.60 34.16 -2.67
C LYS A 600 21.84 34.89 -1.35
N GLN A 601 22.54 36.03 -1.37
CA GLN A 601 22.68 36.89 -0.19
C GLN A 601 21.28 37.34 0.26
N ALA A 602 20.97 37.14 1.54
CA ALA A 602 19.74 37.64 2.14
C ALA A 602 19.80 39.18 2.12
N HIS A 603 18.79 39.81 1.51
CA HIS A 603 18.54 41.25 1.60
C HIS A 603 17.37 41.52 2.51
#